data_AF-A0A1W9VHV5-F1
#
_entry.id   AF-A0A1W9VHV5-F1
#
_cell.length_a   1.000
_cell.length_b   1.000
_cell.length_c   1.000
_cell.angle_alpha   90.00
_cell.angle_beta   90.00
_cell.angle_gamma   90.00
#
_symmetry.space_group_name_H-M   'P 1'
#
loop_
_entity.id
_entity.type
_entity.pdbx_description
1 polymer ?
#
loop_
_entity_poly.entity_id
_entity_poly.type
_entity_poly.pdbx_seq_one_letter_code
_entity_poly.pdbx_strand_id
1 'polypeptide(L)'
;MINVKKFWFLFSLGIVLGLVSCNYLSVQEASTPTINGDEIMTQIAQTVDAEMQKEQPEMITNTPEPEAEEEAPVATPSLEVQPVQYSGAVPYSHIDFDGDGITDIAVLRISNGKWYVKDQEVSSWYQEGDIPAPGDYDGDGITDKAVFRPSTGTWYIKDKSDMNTKWGQAGDVPMPGDYDGDGDTDFAIFRPSNANWYIIGQEPIKWGNTEDIPVPCDYDGDGDTDIAVYRLENGNWYVKDQSPVSWGQADDILVPGDYDGNGTCDFAVYRPSNSTWYIKDQEPVKWGYPGDIPVPGDYNGDGATDIAVLRTAEGKWYIMDQFVVTWYQDGDYPLSVRDTNADGDPYQ
;
A
#
# COMPACT_ATOMS: atom_id res chain seq x y z
N MET A 1 17.32 -21.86 -40.76
CA MET A 1 17.42 -20.54 -41.43
C MET A 1 16.65 -19.56 -40.57
N ILE A 2 17.37 -18.62 -39.97
CA ILE A 2 16.86 -17.57 -39.07
C ILE A 2 16.45 -16.38 -39.94
N ASN A 3 15.33 -15.72 -39.63
CA ASN A 3 15.13 -14.35 -40.08
C ASN A 3 14.38 -13.53 -39.03
N VAL A 4 15.08 -12.51 -38.54
CA VAL A 4 14.67 -11.53 -37.54
C VAL A 4 14.36 -10.23 -38.28
N LYS A 5 13.26 -9.55 -37.97
CA LYS A 5 13.09 -8.14 -38.33
C LYS A 5 12.54 -7.33 -37.16
N LYS A 6 13.37 -6.41 -36.70
CA LYS A 6 13.11 -5.34 -35.73
C LYS A 6 12.25 -4.23 -36.38
N PHE A 7 11.35 -3.64 -35.61
CA PHE A 7 10.66 -2.39 -35.90
C PHE A 7 11.25 -1.26 -35.02
N TRP A 8 11.44 -0.08 -35.61
CA TRP A 8 11.66 1.21 -34.94
C TRP A 8 10.62 2.19 -35.49
N PHE A 9 9.98 2.98 -34.63
CA PHE A 9 9.18 4.14 -35.01
C PHE A 9 9.68 5.36 -34.23
N LEU A 10 9.98 6.43 -34.96
CA LEU A 10 10.24 7.79 -34.45
C LEU A 10 8.99 8.63 -34.72
N PHE A 11 8.46 9.28 -33.69
CA PHE A 11 7.43 10.32 -33.83
C PHE A 11 8.10 11.68 -34.07
N SER A 12 7.54 12.44 -35.02
CA SER A 12 7.92 13.81 -35.36
C SER A 12 6.92 14.79 -34.76
N LEU A 13 7.44 15.90 -34.22
CA LEU A 13 6.70 17.00 -33.61
C LEU A 13 6.27 18.00 -34.70
N GLY A 14 4.97 18.29 -34.81
CA GLY A 14 4.43 19.29 -35.73
C GLY A 14 4.29 20.66 -35.07
N ILE A 15 4.87 21.70 -35.66
CA ILE A 15 4.60 23.11 -35.36
C ILE A 15 4.09 23.77 -36.64
N VAL A 16 2.90 24.38 -36.56
CA VAL A 16 2.27 25.19 -37.60
C VAL A 16 2.58 26.66 -37.31
N LEU A 17 3.18 27.38 -38.25
CA LEU A 17 3.18 28.85 -38.26
C LEU A 17 3.00 29.40 -39.67
N GLY A 18 2.05 30.34 -39.79
CA GLY A 18 1.53 30.89 -41.02
C GLY A 18 2.46 31.86 -41.76
N LEU A 19 2.20 31.95 -43.06
CA LEU A 19 2.82 32.85 -44.03
C LEU A 19 2.37 34.30 -43.83
N VAL A 20 3.34 35.24 -43.78
CA VAL A 20 3.15 36.61 -44.28
C VAL A 20 4.42 37.03 -45.06
N SER A 21 4.16 37.70 -46.17
CA SER A 21 5.02 37.87 -47.34
C SER A 21 6.09 38.96 -47.25
N CYS A 22 7.24 38.65 -47.83
CA CYS A 22 8.19 39.43 -48.64
C CYS A 22 8.23 40.97 -48.53
N ASN A 23 9.42 41.51 -48.21
CA ASN A 23 10.00 42.66 -48.91
C ASN A 23 11.53 42.61 -48.89
N TYR A 24 12.13 42.92 -50.04
CA TYR A 24 13.57 42.96 -50.33
C TYR A 24 14.28 44.12 -49.59
N LEU A 25 15.47 43.87 -49.03
CA LEU A 25 16.58 44.84 -49.06
C LEU A 25 17.95 44.14 -48.86
N SER A 26 18.89 44.55 -49.72
CA SER A 26 20.33 44.26 -49.86
C SER A 26 21.11 43.43 -48.83
N VAL A 27 21.91 42.50 -49.36
CA VAL A 27 23.04 41.81 -48.71
C VAL A 27 24.20 42.79 -48.43
N GLN A 28 24.63 42.89 -47.18
CA GLN A 28 26.01 43.21 -46.81
C GLN A 28 26.56 42.07 -45.95
N GLU A 29 27.73 41.57 -46.33
CA GLU A 29 28.46 40.54 -45.59
C GLU A 29 28.90 41.08 -44.23
N ALA A 30 28.47 40.41 -43.15
CA ALA A 30 29.01 40.59 -41.82
C ALA A 30 29.36 39.21 -41.25
N SER A 31 30.62 39.08 -40.85
CA SER A 31 31.22 37.94 -40.17
C SER A 31 30.39 37.45 -38.98
N THR A 32 30.22 36.14 -38.88
CA THR A 32 29.66 35.44 -37.72
C THR A 32 30.44 35.76 -36.44
N PRO A 33 29.80 36.21 -35.34
CA PRO A 33 30.38 36.08 -34.01
C PRO A 33 30.09 34.67 -33.49
N THR A 34 31.16 33.91 -33.24
CA THR A 34 31.13 32.67 -32.47
C THR A 34 30.67 32.99 -31.05
N ILE A 35 29.47 32.56 -30.66
CA ILE A 35 29.01 32.69 -29.28
C ILE A 35 29.65 31.56 -28.47
N ASN A 36 30.48 31.93 -27.50
CA ASN A 36 31.13 31.00 -26.59
C ASN A 36 30.14 30.58 -25.49
N GLY A 37 29.93 29.26 -25.31
CA GLY A 37 28.92 28.72 -24.39
C GLY A 37 29.13 29.06 -22.91
N ASP A 38 30.34 29.51 -22.54
CA ASP A 38 30.69 29.83 -21.15
C ASP A 38 30.20 31.23 -20.69
N GLU A 39 29.85 32.14 -21.61
CA GLU A 39 29.31 33.46 -21.24
C GLU A 39 27.80 33.44 -20.94
N ILE A 40 27.05 32.45 -21.44
CA ILE A 40 25.60 32.32 -21.22
C ILE A 40 25.31 31.75 -19.82
N MET A 41 26.14 30.83 -19.33
CA MET A 41 25.97 30.23 -17.99
C MET A 41 26.28 31.22 -16.86
N THR A 42 27.10 32.24 -17.11
CA THR A 42 27.45 33.26 -16.13
C THR A 42 26.35 34.33 -15.98
N GLN A 43 25.61 34.66 -17.05
CA GLN A 43 24.48 35.61 -16.98
C GLN A 43 23.20 34.99 -16.39
N ILE A 44 22.99 33.68 -16.55
CA ILE A 44 21.86 32.98 -15.91
C ILE A 44 22.09 32.86 -14.39
N ALA A 45 23.31 32.54 -13.94
CA ALA A 45 23.62 32.48 -12.50
C ALA A 45 23.46 33.84 -11.79
N GLN A 46 23.84 34.94 -12.44
CA GLN A 46 23.70 36.29 -11.87
C GLN A 46 22.25 36.78 -11.78
N THR A 47 21.31 36.20 -12.53
CA THR A 47 19.91 36.60 -12.49
C THR A 47 19.14 35.86 -11.38
N VAL A 48 19.53 34.62 -11.07
CA VAL A 48 18.93 33.81 -9.99
C VAL A 48 19.34 34.32 -8.60
N ASP A 49 20.59 34.76 -8.42
CA ASP A 49 21.05 35.36 -7.16
C ASP A 49 20.40 36.72 -6.84
N ALA A 50 19.97 37.47 -7.87
CA ALA A 50 19.32 38.77 -7.70
C ALA A 50 17.82 38.68 -7.36
N GLU A 51 17.15 37.57 -7.69
CA GLU A 51 15.76 37.32 -7.30
C GLU A 51 15.64 36.64 -5.92
N MET A 52 16.62 35.82 -5.51
CA MET A 52 16.65 35.23 -4.16
C MET A 52 16.95 36.23 -3.02
N GLN A 53 17.35 37.48 -3.33
CA GLN A 53 17.52 38.54 -2.32
C GLN A 53 16.27 39.43 -2.11
N LYS A 54 15.16 39.20 -2.83
CA LYS A 54 13.93 40.00 -2.70
C LYS A 54 12.90 39.45 -1.71
N GLU A 55 13.11 38.26 -1.14
CA GLU A 55 12.19 37.65 -0.17
C GLU A 55 12.86 37.38 1.18
N GLN A 56 13.50 38.41 1.75
CA GLN A 56 13.92 38.36 3.15
C GLN A 56 12.92 39.14 4.01
N PRO A 57 12.20 38.53 4.98
CA PRO A 57 11.31 39.25 5.86
C PRO A 57 12.10 40.19 6.80
N GLU A 58 11.65 41.44 6.90
CA GLU A 58 12.26 42.49 7.72
C GLU A 58 12.23 42.14 9.22
N MET A 59 13.38 42.29 9.86
CA MET A 59 13.58 42.11 11.31
C MET A 59 12.85 43.21 12.10
N ILE A 60 11.82 42.83 12.85
CA ILE A 60 11.17 43.71 13.84
C ILE A 60 12.12 43.84 15.05
N THR A 61 12.56 45.06 15.33
CA THR A 61 13.36 45.40 16.52
C THR A 61 12.46 45.52 17.74
N ASN A 62 12.69 44.71 18.79
CA ASN A 62 12.05 44.89 20.10
C ASN A 62 13.08 45.24 21.19
N THR A 63 12.91 46.47 21.71
CA THR A 63 12.86 46.93 23.12
C THR A 63 13.30 45.94 24.22
N PRO A 64 14.05 46.39 25.25
CA PRO A 64 14.61 45.50 26.26
C PRO A 64 13.58 44.97 27.27
N GLU A 65 13.87 43.74 27.66
CA GLU A 65 13.29 42.82 28.64
C GLU A 65 13.04 43.42 30.04
N PRO A 66 11.90 43.13 30.70
CA PRO A 66 11.77 43.26 32.15
C PRO A 66 12.19 41.97 32.86
N GLU A 67 12.84 42.19 34.01
CA GLU A 67 13.48 41.23 34.90
C GLU A 67 12.56 40.09 35.37
N ALA A 68 13.15 38.90 35.49
CA ALA A 68 12.50 37.68 35.98
C ALA A 68 12.12 37.79 37.47
N GLU A 69 10.83 37.62 37.76
CA GLU A 69 10.36 37.21 39.09
C GLU A 69 10.33 35.67 39.14
N GLU A 70 11.02 35.12 40.14
CA GLU A 70 11.24 33.70 40.38
C GLU A 70 9.96 33.05 40.95
N GLU A 71 9.15 32.43 40.10
CA GLU A 71 8.03 31.57 40.53
C GLU A 71 8.49 30.10 40.67
N ALA A 72 8.11 29.49 41.79
CA ALA A 72 8.44 28.11 42.20
C ALA A 72 8.03 27.06 41.15
N PRO A 73 8.70 25.88 41.08
CA PRO A 73 8.46 24.92 40.01
C PRO A 73 7.03 24.38 40.06
N VAL A 74 6.24 24.73 39.04
CA VAL A 74 4.94 24.11 38.77
C VAL A 74 5.22 22.68 38.31
N ALA A 75 4.72 21.71 39.09
CA ALA A 75 4.76 20.31 38.71
C ALA A 75 4.02 20.13 37.37
N THR A 76 4.76 19.70 36.34
CA THR A 76 4.19 19.18 35.11
C THR A 76 3.29 17.99 35.45
N PRO A 77 2.01 17.96 35.05
CA PRO A 77 1.26 16.71 35.10
C PRO A 77 1.94 15.75 34.12
N SER A 78 2.52 14.68 34.65
CA SER A 78 2.85 13.50 33.87
C SER A 78 1.54 12.95 33.32
N LEU A 79 1.34 13.09 32.01
CA LEU A 79 0.36 12.29 31.30
C LEU A 79 0.85 10.85 31.36
N GLU A 80 0.38 10.15 32.40
CA GLU A 80 0.44 8.72 32.48
C GLU A 80 -0.53 8.21 31.42
N VAL A 81 0.01 7.83 30.26
CA VAL A 81 -0.75 7.12 29.22
C VAL A 81 -1.13 5.79 29.86
N GLN A 82 -2.38 5.69 30.29
CA GLN A 82 -2.97 4.40 30.63
C GLN A 82 -3.09 3.63 29.32
N PRO A 83 -2.58 2.39 29.20
CA PRO A 83 -2.84 1.60 28.02
C PRO A 83 -4.35 1.42 27.90
N VAL A 84 -4.91 1.91 26.80
CA VAL A 84 -6.28 1.57 26.43
C VAL A 84 -6.24 0.08 26.12
N GLN A 85 -6.93 -0.71 26.93
CA GLN A 85 -7.21 -2.10 26.61
C GLN A 85 -8.25 -2.07 25.48
N TYR A 86 -7.78 -2.10 24.22
CA TYR A 86 -8.64 -2.41 23.09
C TYR A 86 -9.01 -3.88 23.21
N SER A 87 -10.24 -4.10 23.66
CA SER A 87 -10.91 -5.41 23.72
C SER A 87 -11.99 -5.33 22.67
N GLY A 88 -11.66 -5.78 21.46
CA GLY A 88 -12.54 -5.86 20.30
C GLY A 88 -11.65 -6.00 19.07
N ALA A 89 -11.80 -7.10 18.35
CA ALA A 89 -11.06 -7.41 17.14
C ALA A 89 -11.06 -6.20 16.20
N VAL A 90 -9.86 -5.78 15.75
CA VAL A 90 -9.73 -4.82 14.66
C VAL A 90 -9.94 -5.58 13.36
N PRO A 91 -10.99 -5.24 12.59
CA PRO A 91 -11.24 -5.92 11.36
C PRO A 91 -10.28 -5.42 10.29
N TYR A 92 -9.69 -6.36 9.58
CA TYR A 92 -8.39 -6.26 8.92
C TYR A 92 -7.24 -6.41 9.92
N SER A 93 -6.60 -7.58 9.87
CA SER A 93 -5.34 -7.84 10.55
C SER A 93 -4.29 -6.85 10.02
N HIS A 94 -4.18 -5.68 10.64
CA HIS A 94 -2.94 -4.94 10.63
C HIS A 94 -1.86 -5.92 11.05
N ILE A 95 -0.86 -6.06 10.21
CA ILE A 95 0.17 -7.04 10.43
C ILE A 95 1.06 -6.46 11.51
N ASP A 96 0.96 -7.00 12.71
CA ASP A 96 1.69 -6.56 13.90
C ASP A 96 2.43 -7.78 14.48
N PHE A 97 3.68 -7.99 14.08
CA PHE A 97 4.44 -9.17 14.51
C PHE A 97 5.12 -9.02 15.86
N ASP A 98 5.13 -7.83 16.47
CA ASP A 98 5.69 -7.62 17.81
C ASP A 98 4.69 -7.11 18.87
N GLY A 99 3.43 -6.92 18.49
CA GLY A 99 2.33 -6.59 19.40
C GLY A 99 2.35 -5.14 19.87
N ASP A 100 2.97 -4.23 19.12
CA ASP A 100 3.08 -2.83 19.50
C ASP A 100 1.86 -1.99 19.07
N GLY A 101 0.91 -2.61 18.37
CA GLY A 101 -0.34 -2.01 17.92
C GLY A 101 -0.21 -1.20 16.63
N ILE A 102 0.92 -1.28 15.91
CA ILE A 102 1.08 -0.69 14.59
C ILE A 102 1.40 -1.74 13.52
N THR A 103 1.15 -1.37 12.27
CA THR A 103 1.47 -2.20 11.11
C THR A 103 2.98 -2.26 10.91
N ASP A 104 3.51 -3.47 11.05
CA ASP A 104 4.87 -3.82 10.76
C ASP A 104 5.15 -3.81 9.24
N ILE A 105 6.27 -3.19 8.88
CA ILE A 105 6.79 -3.29 7.53
C ILE A 105 7.49 -4.64 7.37
N ALA A 106 6.86 -5.51 6.59
CA ALA A 106 7.35 -6.87 6.37
C ALA A 106 7.34 -7.26 4.89
N VAL A 107 8.30 -8.11 4.52
CA VAL A 107 8.42 -8.67 3.17
C VAL A 107 8.77 -10.15 3.17
N LEU A 108 8.22 -10.88 2.20
CA LEU A 108 8.73 -12.20 1.81
C LEU A 108 9.72 -12.05 0.65
N ARG A 109 10.98 -12.40 0.88
CA ARG A 109 11.99 -12.42 -0.18
C ARG A 109 11.99 -13.78 -0.85
N ILE A 110 11.28 -13.86 -1.98
CA ILE A 110 11.11 -15.11 -2.72
C ILE A 110 12.46 -15.69 -3.14
N SER A 111 13.39 -14.83 -3.58
CA SER A 111 14.70 -15.21 -4.10
C SER A 111 15.60 -15.98 -3.12
N ASN A 112 15.32 -15.94 -1.81
CA ASN A 112 16.14 -16.63 -0.82
C ASN A 112 15.40 -17.38 0.27
N GLY A 113 14.08 -17.54 0.16
CA GLY A 113 13.39 -18.38 1.14
C GLY A 113 13.18 -17.71 2.50
N LYS A 114 13.19 -16.36 2.61
CA LYS A 114 13.15 -15.68 3.91
C LYS A 114 12.06 -14.62 4.08
N TRP A 115 11.52 -14.59 5.28
CA TRP A 115 10.57 -13.59 5.77
C TRP A 115 11.33 -12.57 6.61
N TYR A 116 11.17 -11.30 6.25
CA TYR A 116 11.77 -10.17 6.94
C TYR A 116 10.63 -9.35 7.54
N VAL A 117 10.77 -9.03 8.82
CA VAL A 117 10.02 -7.95 9.47
C VAL A 117 11.06 -6.92 9.87
N LYS A 118 10.79 -5.65 9.60
CA LYS A 118 11.74 -4.58 9.88
C LYS A 118 12.10 -4.60 11.37
N ASP A 119 13.38 -4.43 11.68
CA ASP A 119 13.93 -4.42 13.04
C ASP A 119 13.75 -5.71 13.88
N GLN A 120 13.28 -6.81 13.28
CA GLN A 120 13.17 -8.12 13.91
C GLN A 120 14.13 -9.18 13.31
N GLU A 121 14.22 -10.33 13.97
CA GLU A 121 15.03 -11.45 13.47
C GLU A 121 14.48 -12.06 12.18
N VAL A 122 15.38 -12.32 11.24
CA VAL A 122 15.05 -12.90 9.94
C VAL A 122 14.62 -14.36 10.08
N SER A 123 13.48 -14.69 9.50
CA SER A 123 12.89 -16.02 9.57
C SER A 123 13.20 -16.81 8.29
N SER A 124 13.80 -18.00 8.42
CA SER A 124 14.30 -18.82 7.29
C SER A 124 13.63 -20.20 7.19
N TRP A 125 12.33 -20.26 7.46
CA TRP A 125 11.55 -21.51 7.51
C TRP A 125 10.59 -21.69 6.32
N TYR A 126 10.33 -20.61 5.56
CA TYR A 126 9.50 -20.59 4.36
C TYR A 126 10.13 -21.43 3.22
N GLN A 127 9.30 -22.09 2.42
CA GLN A 127 9.70 -22.84 1.23
C GLN A 127 9.13 -22.21 -0.04
N GLU A 128 9.91 -22.20 -1.13
CA GLU A 128 9.47 -21.71 -2.44
C GLU A 128 8.11 -22.29 -2.84
N GLY A 129 7.16 -21.41 -3.19
CA GLY A 129 5.79 -21.77 -3.53
C GLY A 129 4.80 -21.79 -2.35
N ASP A 130 5.25 -21.53 -1.13
CA ASP A 130 4.34 -21.19 -0.04
C ASP A 130 3.75 -19.79 -0.25
N ILE A 131 2.49 -19.60 0.14
CA ILE A 131 1.76 -18.32 0.09
C ILE A 131 1.70 -17.77 1.51
N PRO A 132 2.17 -16.53 1.77
CA PRO A 132 2.00 -15.88 3.06
C PRO A 132 0.52 -15.79 3.47
N ALA A 133 0.25 -16.12 4.72
CA ALA A 133 -1.09 -15.96 5.29
C ALA A 133 -0.97 -15.54 6.77
N PRO A 134 -0.32 -14.40 7.07
CA PRO A 134 -0.18 -13.93 8.43
C PRO A 134 -1.54 -13.64 9.07
N GLY A 135 -1.61 -13.81 10.39
CA GLY A 135 -2.79 -13.55 11.22
C GLY A 135 -2.53 -14.05 12.65
N ASP A 136 -3.30 -13.60 13.63
CA ASP A 136 -3.21 -14.04 15.03
C ASP A 136 -4.00 -15.35 15.20
N TYR A 137 -3.39 -16.52 15.00
CA TYR A 137 -4.13 -17.79 14.98
C TYR A 137 -4.32 -18.41 16.38
N ASP A 138 -3.60 -17.91 17.39
CA ASP A 138 -3.71 -18.41 18.77
C ASP A 138 -4.26 -17.39 19.78
N GLY A 139 -4.71 -16.24 19.29
CA GLY A 139 -5.49 -15.26 20.04
C GLY A 139 -4.67 -14.47 21.05
N ASP A 140 -3.37 -14.33 20.83
CA ASP A 140 -2.47 -13.63 21.76
C ASP A 140 -2.36 -12.12 21.48
N GLY A 141 -3.05 -11.64 20.43
CA GLY A 141 -3.04 -10.26 19.95
C GLY A 141 -1.84 -9.95 19.05
N ILE A 142 -1.01 -10.93 18.71
CA ILE A 142 0.19 -10.75 17.89
C ILE A 142 0.03 -11.53 16.59
N THR A 143 0.36 -10.90 15.47
CA THR A 143 0.32 -11.56 14.17
C THR A 143 1.33 -12.69 14.09
N ASP A 144 0.86 -13.89 13.77
CA ASP A 144 1.74 -15.02 13.48
C ASP A 144 2.31 -15.00 12.08
N LYS A 145 3.55 -15.46 11.99
CA LYS A 145 4.19 -15.80 10.71
C LYS A 145 3.64 -17.14 10.24
N ALA A 146 2.64 -17.11 9.36
CA ALA A 146 2.01 -18.30 8.80
C ALA A 146 2.05 -18.33 7.26
N VAL A 147 2.03 -19.54 6.70
CA VAL A 147 1.96 -19.78 5.26
C VAL A 147 1.01 -20.93 4.92
N PHE A 148 0.37 -20.82 3.76
CA PHE A 148 -0.30 -21.94 3.11
C PHE A 148 0.61 -22.54 2.04
N ARG A 149 0.80 -23.86 2.06
CA ARG A 149 1.55 -24.61 1.04
C ARG A 149 0.59 -25.31 0.06
N PRO A 150 0.35 -24.74 -1.14
CA PRO A 150 -0.65 -25.29 -2.07
C PRO A 150 -0.31 -26.70 -2.55
N SER A 151 0.98 -27.02 -2.70
CA SER A 151 1.45 -28.34 -3.17
C SER A 151 1.04 -29.51 -2.26
N THR A 152 0.74 -29.23 -0.99
CA THR A 152 0.31 -30.23 -0.01
C THR A 152 -1.04 -29.94 0.62
N GLY A 153 -1.58 -28.73 0.41
CA GLY A 153 -2.77 -28.24 1.11
C GLY A 153 -2.54 -28.15 2.62
N THR A 154 -1.40 -27.62 3.04
CA THR A 154 -1.02 -27.57 4.47
C THR A 154 -0.70 -26.15 4.89
N TRP A 155 -1.28 -25.73 6.01
CA TRP A 155 -0.97 -24.51 6.71
C TRP A 155 0.15 -24.76 7.72
N TYR A 156 1.12 -23.86 7.76
CA TYR A 156 2.23 -23.91 8.69
C TYR A 156 2.31 -22.58 9.45
N ILE A 157 2.37 -22.66 10.77
CA ILE A 157 2.57 -21.51 11.64
C ILE A 157 3.96 -21.63 12.27
N LYS A 158 4.76 -20.58 12.15
CA LYS A 158 6.12 -20.57 12.66
C LYS A 158 6.12 -20.79 14.17
N ASP A 159 7.00 -21.66 14.65
CA ASP A 159 7.20 -21.96 16.06
C ASP A 159 5.97 -22.56 16.81
N LYS A 160 4.82 -22.74 16.12
CA LYS A 160 3.55 -23.31 16.62
C LYS A 160 3.18 -24.59 15.85
N SER A 161 4.07 -25.58 15.86
CA SER A 161 3.97 -26.77 14.99
C SER A 161 2.77 -27.67 15.25
N ASP A 162 2.19 -27.58 16.44
CA ASP A 162 0.97 -28.27 16.87
C ASP A 162 -0.30 -27.69 16.23
N MET A 163 -0.25 -26.45 15.74
CA MET A 163 -1.33 -25.81 14.98
C MET A 163 -1.22 -26.02 13.47
N ASN A 164 -0.13 -26.64 12.99
CA ASN A 164 0.01 -26.97 11.57
C ASN A 164 -1.15 -27.84 11.11
N THR A 165 -1.89 -27.37 10.11
CA THR A 165 -3.17 -27.97 9.73
C THR A 165 -3.18 -28.34 8.26
N LYS A 166 -3.41 -29.63 7.98
CA LYS A 166 -3.56 -30.10 6.60
C LYS A 166 -4.99 -29.91 6.13
N TRP A 167 -5.23 -28.79 5.48
CA TRP A 167 -6.54 -28.40 5.00
C TRP A 167 -6.43 -27.45 3.80
N GLY A 168 -7.11 -27.78 2.71
CA GLY A 168 -6.97 -27.13 1.40
C GLY A 168 -6.32 -28.03 0.34
N GLN A 169 -6.09 -27.47 -0.84
CA GLN A 169 -5.45 -28.14 -1.97
C GLN A 169 -4.80 -27.12 -2.93
N ALA A 170 -4.13 -27.61 -3.98
CA ALA A 170 -3.57 -26.73 -5.01
C ALA A 170 -4.67 -25.94 -5.74
N GLY A 171 -4.44 -24.64 -5.96
CA GLY A 171 -5.40 -23.72 -6.57
C GLY A 171 -6.40 -23.09 -5.59
N ASP A 172 -6.27 -23.39 -4.30
CA ASP A 172 -6.93 -22.66 -3.23
C ASP A 172 -6.15 -21.38 -2.91
N VAL A 173 -6.87 -20.29 -2.59
CA VAL A 173 -6.30 -19.02 -2.17
C VAL A 173 -6.54 -18.87 -0.66
N PRO A 174 -5.48 -18.69 0.17
CA PRO A 174 -5.64 -18.50 1.61
C PRO A 174 -6.32 -17.16 1.91
N MET A 175 -7.32 -17.17 2.79
CA MET A 175 -8.14 -16.01 3.16
C MET A 175 -8.29 -15.90 4.68
N PRO A 176 -7.20 -15.85 5.46
CA PRO A 176 -7.28 -15.81 6.92
C PRO A 176 -8.11 -14.62 7.42
N GLY A 177 -8.77 -14.75 8.55
CA GLY A 177 -9.58 -13.70 9.17
C GLY A 177 -10.43 -14.30 10.28
N ASP A 178 -10.94 -13.49 11.19
CA ASP A 178 -11.87 -13.94 12.22
C ASP A 178 -13.28 -14.01 11.63
N TYR A 179 -13.77 -15.18 11.19
CA TYR A 179 -15.09 -15.31 10.54
C TYR A 179 -16.18 -15.80 11.49
N ASP A 180 -15.85 -16.09 12.75
CA ASP A 180 -16.82 -16.53 13.76
C ASP A 180 -16.89 -15.65 15.02
N GLY A 181 -16.09 -14.58 15.06
CA GLY A 181 -16.13 -13.49 16.02
C GLY A 181 -15.49 -13.84 17.35
N ASP A 182 -14.59 -14.81 17.39
CA ASP A 182 -13.93 -15.24 18.64
C ASP A 182 -12.64 -14.45 18.96
N GLY A 183 -12.20 -13.60 18.03
CA GLY A 183 -11.00 -12.77 18.12
C GLY A 183 -9.75 -13.44 17.54
N ASP A 184 -9.82 -14.72 17.18
CA ASP A 184 -8.71 -15.47 16.61
C ASP A 184 -8.83 -15.50 15.08
N THR A 185 -7.69 -15.64 14.40
CA THR A 185 -7.66 -15.80 12.94
C THR A 185 -8.05 -17.23 12.56
N ASP A 186 -9.12 -17.36 11.79
CA ASP A 186 -9.49 -18.64 11.20
C ASP A 186 -8.62 -19.04 10.01
N PHE A 187 -8.40 -20.34 9.89
CA PHE A 187 -7.96 -20.94 8.64
C PHE A 187 -9.11 -20.94 7.62
N ALA A 188 -9.00 -20.03 6.65
CA ALA A 188 -10.00 -19.88 5.61
C ALA A 188 -9.38 -19.88 4.21
N ILE A 189 -10.16 -20.34 3.23
CA ILE A 189 -9.77 -20.52 1.83
C ILE A 189 -10.91 -20.08 0.93
N PHE A 190 -10.59 -19.31 -0.10
CA PHE A 190 -11.43 -19.21 -1.29
C PHE A 190 -10.93 -20.17 -2.37
N ARG A 191 -11.86 -20.92 -2.99
CA ARG A 191 -11.55 -21.84 -4.09
C ARG A 191 -12.12 -21.30 -5.40
N PRO A 192 -11.33 -20.62 -6.24
CA PRO A 192 -11.81 -20.02 -7.48
C PRO A 192 -12.50 -21.02 -8.42
N SER A 193 -11.97 -22.26 -8.51
CA SER A 193 -12.51 -23.30 -9.41
C SER A 193 -13.99 -23.66 -9.17
N ASN A 194 -14.53 -23.36 -7.99
CA ASN A 194 -15.95 -23.57 -7.70
C ASN A 194 -16.60 -22.41 -6.94
N ALA A 195 -15.88 -21.30 -6.73
CA ALA A 195 -16.23 -20.13 -5.92
C ALA A 195 -16.96 -20.48 -4.62
N ASN A 196 -16.36 -21.39 -3.86
CA ASN A 196 -16.74 -21.68 -2.49
C ASN A 196 -15.69 -21.12 -1.54
N TRP A 197 -16.18 -20.65 -0.41
CA TRP A 197 -15.43 -20.36 0.79
C TRP A 197 -15.44 -21.59 1.69
N TYR A 198 -14.28 -21.91 2.22
CA TYR A 198 -14.10 -22.93 3.24
C TYR A 198 -13.49 -22.20 4.43
N ILE A 199 -14.10 -22.32 5.60
CA ILE A 199 -13.57 -21.86 6.89
C ILE A 199 -13.53 -23.10 7.79
N ILE A 200 -12.41 -23.37 8.48
CA ILE A 200 -12.32 -24.55 9.35
C ILE A 200 -13.40 -24.46 10.42
N GLY A 201 -14.08 -25.58 10.71
CA GLY A 201 -15.18 -25.60 11.68
C GLY A 201 -16.54 -25.19 11.12
N GLN A 202 -16.60 -24.60 9.94
CA GLN A 202 -17.85 -24.18 9.29
C GLN A 202 -18.21 -25.07 8.08
N GLU A 203 -19.50 -25.08 7.70
CA GLU A 203 -19.94 -25.72 6.45
C GLU A 203 -19.48 -24.89 5.24
N PRO A 204 -19.18 -25.50 4.07
CA PRO A 204 -18.77 -24.75 2.89
C PRO A 204 -19.80 -23.72 2.45
N ILE A 205 -19.35 -22.48 2.23
CA ILE A 205 -20.21 -21.35 1.86
C ILE A 205 -20.04 -21.07 0.37
N LYS A 206 -21.13 -21.21 -0.39
CA LYS A 206 -21.16 -20.88 -1.81
C LYS A 206 -21.47 -19.39 -1.98
N TRP A 207 -20.45 -18.57 -2.25
CA TRP A 207 -20.60 -17.14 -2.49
C TRP A 207 -19.64 -16.65 -3.58
N GLY A 208 -20.17 -15.92 -4.56
CA GLY A 208 -19.44 -15.46 -5.74
C GLY A 208 -19.42 -16.41 -6.94
N ASN A 209 -18.67 -16.01 -7.97
CA ASN A 209 -18.42 -16.69 -9.23
C ASN A 209 -16.93 -17.04 -9.39
N THR A 210 -16.61 -17.91 -10.35
CA THR A 210 -15.25 -18.47 -10.53
C THR A 210 -14.19 -17.49 -11.02
N GLU A 211 -14.57 -16.27 -11.37
CA GLU A 211 -13.69 -15.16 -11.78
C GLU A 211 -13.79 -13.96 -10.83
N ASP A 212 -14.57 -14.08 -9.75
CA ASP A 212 -14.61 -13.01 -8.75
C ASP A 212 -13.34 -13.06 -7.88
N ILE A 213 -12.87 -11.89 -7.48
CA ILE A 213 -11.69 -11.71 -6.62
C ILE A 213 -12.17 -11.68 -5.16
N PRO A 214 -11.66 -12.52 -4.27
CA PRO A 214 -12.02 -12.47 -2.85
C PRO A 214 -11.47 -11.19 -2.18
N VAL A 215 -12.30 -10.51 -1.41
CA VAL A 215 -11.97 -9.25 -0.70
C VAL A 215 -12.59 -9.22 0.70
N PRO A 216 -12.30 -10.22 1.55
CA PRO A 216 -12.89 -10.30 2.88
C PRO A 216 -12.42 -9.14 3.77
N CYS A 217 -13.34 -8.60 4.57
CA CYS A 217 -13.18 -7.44 5.47
C CYS A 217 -14.45 -7.32 6.32
N ASP A 218 -14.46 -6.58 7.42
CA ASP A 218 -15.70 -6.31 8.18
C ASP A 218 -16.44 -5.09 7.58
N TYR A 219 -17.37 -5.32 6.67
CA TYR A 219 -18.07 -4.22 5.99
C TYR A 219 -19.30 -3.73 6.75
N ASP A 220 -19.77 -4.43 7.79
CA ASP A 220 -20.92 -3.99 8.60
C ASP A 220 -20.60 -3.57 10.04
N GLY A 221 -19.35 -3.72 10.47
CA GLY A 221 -18.79 -3.24 11.72
C GLY A 221 -19.16 -4.10 12.92
N ASP A 222 -19.42 -5.39 12.72
CA ASP A 222 -19.74 -6.31 13.81
C ASP A 222 -18.50 -6.90 14.50
N GLY A 223 -17.31 -6.65 13.95
CA GLY A 223 -16.03 -7.16 14.41
C GLY A 223 -15.58 -8.42 13.69
N ASP A 224 -16.46 -9.04 12.89
CA ASP A 224 -16.20 -10.28 12.18
C ASP A 224 -15.78 -9.99 10.73
N THR A 225 -14.99 -10.89 10.16
CA THR A 225 -14.58 -10.82 8.76
C THR A 225 -15.75 -11.26 7.86
N ASP A 226 -16.28 -10.34 7.06
CA ASP A 226 -17.29 -10.70 6.08
C ASP A 226 -16.71 -11.44 4.88
N ILE A 227 -17.48 -12.41 4.40
CA ILE A 227 -17.27 -13.03 3.10
C ILE A 227 -17.68 -12.06 2.00
N ALA A 228 -16.71 -11.58 1.22
CA ALA A 228 -16.95 -10.67 0.12
C ALA A 228 -16.12 -10.98 -1.13
N VAL A 229 -16.67 -10.65 -2.29
CA VAL A 229 -15.98 -10.77 -3.58
C VAL A 229 -16.19 -9.53 -4.45
N TYR A 230 -15.19 -9.18 -5.27
CA TYR A 230 -15.27 -8.16 -6.30
C TYR A 230 -15.37 -8.79 -7.68
N ARG A 231 -16.31 -8.31 -8.50
CA ARG A 231 -16.53 -8.79 -9.87
C ARG A 231 -16.03 -7.78 -10.88
N LEU A 232 -14.91 -8.09 -11.53
CA LEU A 232 -14.29 -7.25 -12.56
C LEU A 232 -15.25 -6.91 -13.72
N GLU A 233 -16.09 -7.86 -14.14
CA GLU A 233 -16.99 -7.69 -15.30
C GLU A 233 -17.93 -6.48 -15.16
N ASN A 234 -18.33 -6.14 -13.92
CA ASN A 234 -19.30 -5.08 -13.66
C ASN A 234 -18.87 -4.05 -12.62
N GLY A 235 -17.68 -4.19 -12.02
CA GLY A 235 -17.15 -3.26 -11.02
C GLY A 235 -17.95 -3.25 -9.71
N ASN A 236 -18.53 -4.39 -9.33
CA ASN A 236 -19.34 -4.50 -8.12
C ASN A 236 -18.65 -5.34 -7.05
N TRP A 237 -18.79 -4.88 -5.82
CA TRP A 237 -18.53 -5.61 -4.60
C TRP A 237 -19.79 -6.35 -4.16
N TYR A 238 -19.62 -7.60 -3.74
CA TYR A 238 -20.68 -8.47 -3.26
C TYR A 238 -20.29 -9.02 -1.88
N VAL A 239 -20.67 -8.28 -0.84
CA VAL A 239 -20.58 -8.76 0.55
C VAL A 239 -21.77 -9.68 0.84
N LYS A 240 -21.52 -10.81 1.48
CA LYS A 240 -22.55 -11.80 1.80
C LYS A 240 -23.64 -11.18 2.66
N ASP A 241 -24.90 -11.49 2.34
CA ASP A 241 -26.10 -10.98 3.03
C ASP A 241 -26.32 -9.45 2.98
N GLN A 242 -25.52 -8.73 2.19
CA GLN A 242 -25.67 -7.30 1.94
C GLN A 242 -26.07 -6.97 0.48
N SER A 243 -26.41 -5.71 0.22
CA SER A 243 -26.72 -5.25 -1.14
C SER A 243 -25.44 -5.01 -1.95
N PRO A 244 -25.42 -5.32 -3.27
CA PRO A 244 -24.25 -5.06 -4.10
C PRO A 244 -23.86 -3.58 -4.11
N VAL A 245 -22.56 -3.30 -4.06
CA VAL A 245 -22.00 -1.94 -4.09
C VAL A 245 -21.23 -1.76 -5.39
N SER A 246 -21.64 -0.79 -6.22
CA SER A 246 -20.93 -0.42 -7.45
C SER A 246 -19.85 0.61 -7.15
N TRP A 247 -18.60 0.16 -7.05
CA TRP A 247 -17.46 1.02 -6.72
C TRP A 247 -16.17 0.48 -7.33
N GLY A 248 -15.42 1.35 -8.01
CA GLY A 248 -14.22 0.95 -8.77
C GLY A 248 -14.51 0.74 -10.27
N GLN A 249 -13.44 0.47 -11.01
CA GLN A 249 -13.48 0.17 -12.45
C GLN A 249 -12.37 -0.83 -12.82
N ALA A 250 -12.21 -1.12 -14.12
CA ALA A 250 -11.11 -1.95 -14.59
C ALA A 250 -9.74 -1.33 -14.25
N ASP A 251 -8.77 -2.20 -13.96
CA ASP A 251 -7.38 -1.88 -13.58
C ASP A 251 -7.21 -1.17 -12.22
N ASP A 252 -8.30 -0.99 -11.46
CA ASP A 252 -8.21 -0.56 -10.07
C ASP A 252 -7.69 -1.72 -9.20
N ILE A 253 -6.77 -1.41 -8.29
CA ILE A 253 -6.28 -2.33 -7.26
C ILE A 253 -7.20 -2.22 -6.05
N LEU A 254 -7.70 -3.37 -5.57
CA LEU A 254 -8.61 -3.45 -4.42
C LEU A 254 -7.82 -3.29 -3.13
N VAL A 255 -8.22 -2.35 -2.28
CA VAL A 255 -7.53 -2.03 -1.03
C VAL A 255 -8.54 -1.75 0.10
N PRO A 256 -9.50 -2.66 0.37
CA PRO A 256 -10.47 -2.46 1.44
C PRO A 256 -9.75 -2.31 2.79
N GLY A 257 -10.33 -1.52 3.68
CA GLY A 257 -9.79 -1.21 5.01
C GLY A 257 -10.58 -0.04 5.63
N ASP A 258 -10.49 0.15 6.94
CA ASP A 258 -11.17 1.22 7.67
C ASP A 258 -10.39 2.53 7.57
N TYR A 259 -10.59 3.35 6.53
CA TYR A 259 -9.77 4.57 6.32
C TYR A 259 -10.25 5.77 7.12
N ASP A 260 -11.49 5.77 7.65
CA ASP A 260 -12.01 6.85 8.48
C ASP A 260 -11.98 6.54 10.00
N GLY A 261 -11.55 5.34 10.38
CA GLY A 261 -11.35 4.90 11.76
C GLY A 261 -12.67 4.65 12.49
N ASN A 262 -13.73 4.27 11.77
CA ASN A 262 -15.06 4.09 12.33
C ASN A 262 -15.34 2.65 12.82
N GLY A 263 -14.39 1.73 12.62
CA GLY A 263 -14.47 0.30 12.92
C GLY A 263 -15.08 -0.56 11.82
N THR A 264 -15.36 0.01 10.64
CA THR A 264 -15.91 -0.71 9.48
C THR A 264 -14.96 -0.56 8.30
N CYS A 265 -14.79 -1.62 7.52
CA CYS A 265 -14.03 -1.57 6.28
C CYS A 265 -14.75 -0.74 5.21
N ASP A 266 -14.02 0.20 4.63
CA ASP A 266 -14.45 0.94 3.46
C ASP A 266 -14.23 0.15 2.17
N PHE A 267 -15.13 0.36 1.21
CA PHE A 267 -14.90 -0.02 -0.18
C PHE A 267 -13.87 0.93 -0.80
N ALA A 268 -12.63 0.48 -0.93
CA ALA A 268 -11.53 1.32 -1.40
C ALA A 268 -10.75 0.69 -2.55
N VAL A 269 -10.30 1.57 -3.46
CA VAL A 269 -9.46 1.19 -4.59
C VAL A 269 -8.31 2.17 -4.80
N TYR A 270 -7.13 1.66 -5.19
CA TYR A 270 -6.05 2.47 -5.72
C TYR A 270 -6.02 2.36 -7.24
N ARG A 271 -6.03 3.49 -7.94
CA ARG A 271 -6.03 3.55 -9.40
C ARG A 271 -4.63 3.87 -9.94
N PRO A 272 -3.90 2.89 -10.49
CA PRO A 272 -2.52 3.09 -10.92
C PRO A 272 -2.40 4.07 -12.10
N SER A 273 -3.43 4.14 -12.96
CA SER A 273 -3.44 5.00 -14.15
C SER A 273 -3.39 6.50 -13.84
N ASN A 274 -3.74 6.90 -12.61
CA ASN A 274 -3.68 8.30 -12.17
C ASN A 274 -3.13 8.50 -10.74
N SER A 275 -2.62 7.44 -10.12
CA SER A 275 -2.03 7.44 -8.77
C SER A 275 -2.96 8.08 -7.74
N THR A 276 -4.22 7.61 -7.70
CA THR A 276 -5.25 8.17 -6.82
C THR A 276 -5.95 7.04 -6.08
N TRP A 277 -6.15 7.24 -4.78
CA TRP A 277 -6.96 6.42 -3.89
C TRP A 277 -8.40 6.91 -3.93
N TYR A 278 -9.34 5.99 -4.12
CA TYR A 278 -10.78 6.25 -4.11
C TYR A 278 -11.42 5.40 -3.02
N ILE A 279 -11.62 6.01 -1.87
CA ILE A 279 -12.37 5.43 -0.75
C ILE A 279 -13.82 5.87 -0.90
N LYS A 280 -14.75 4.92 -0.82
CA LYS A 280 -16.17 5.22 -1.02
C LYS A 280 -16.67 6.23 0.01
N ASP A 281 -17.48 7.18 -0.46
CA ASP A 281 -18.06 8.26 0.35
C ASP A 281 -17.05 9.25 0.97
N GLN A 282 -15.78 9.17 0.56
CA GLN A 282 -14.71 10.09 0.93
C GLN A 282 -14.14 10.84 -0.29
N GLU A 283 -13.41 11.93 -0.05
CA GLU A 283 -12.78 12.69 -1.14
C GLU A 283 -11.59 11.92 -1.74
N PRO A 284 -11.41 11.90 -3.08
CA PRO A 284 -10.28 11.21 -3.70
C PRO A 284 -8.93 11.76 -3.25
N VAL A 285 -8.03 10.86 -2.85
CA VAL A 285 -6.69 11.22 -2.38
C VAL A 285 -5.66 10.93 -3.46
N LYS A 286 -5.11 11.98 -4.07
CA LYS A 286 -4.07 11.84 -5.08
C LYS A 286 -2.71 11.71 -4.42
N TRP A 287 -2.24 10.47 -4.28
CA TRP A 287 -0.99 10.15 -3.60
C TRP A 287 -0.28 8.95 -4.25
N GLY A 288 1.04 9.05 -4.41
CA GLY A 288 1.88 8.08 -5.13
C GLY A 288 2.23 8.50 -6.56
N TYR A 289 2.93 7.61 -7.27
CA TYR A 289 3.31 7.75 -8.68
C TYR A 289 2.98 6.49 -9.50
N PRO A 290 2.98 6.58 -10.84
CA PRO A 290 2.80 5.40 -11.69
C PRO A 290 3.87 4.34 -11.37
N GLY A 291 3.43 3.11 -11.10
CA GLY A 291 4.28 1.99 -10.72
C GLY A 291 4.53 1.85 -9.20
N ASP A 292 4.03 2.79 -8.40
CA ASP A 292 3.95 2.58 -6.95
C ASP A 292 2.92 1.50 -6.62
N ILE A 293 3.27 0.65 -5.66
CA ILE A 293 2.45 -0.44 -5.15
C ILE A 293 1.70 0.05 -3.90
N PRO A 294 0.36 -0.03 -3.82
CA PRO A 294 -0.36 0.37 -2.62
C PRO A 294 -0.11 -0.64 -1.49
N VAL A 295 0.22 -0.16 -0.30
CA VAL A 295 0.52 -1.00 0.89
C VAL A 295 -0.18 -0.43 2.13
N PRO A 296 -1.51 -0.30 2.11
CA PRO A 296 -2.24 0.30 3.23
C PRO A 296 -2.07 -0.51 4.53
N GLY A 297 -2.23 0.17 5.65
CA GLY A 297 -2.17 -0.41 7.00
C GLY A 297 -2.15 0.71 8.04
N ASP A 298 -2.52 0.42 9.28
CA ASP A 298 -2.43 1.37 10.40
C ASP A 298 -0.97 1.47 10.87
N TYR A 299 -0.20 2.42 10.35
CA TYR A 299 1.22 2.59 10.66
C TYR A 299 1.46 3.51 11.87
N ASN A 300 0.41 4.11 12.43
CA ASN A 300 0.51 5.05 13.55
C ASN A 300 -0.23 4.59 14.82
N GLY A 301 -1.02 3.52 14.74
CA GLY A 301 -1.76 2.90 15.83
C GLY A 301 -3.03 3.66 16.23
N ASP A 302 -3.61 4.44 15.33
CA ASP A 302 -4.84 5.21 15.59
C ASP A 302 -6.12 4.42 15.29
N GLY A 303 -5.99 3.19 14.77
CA GLY A 303 -7.07 2.29 14.40
C GLY A 303 -7.64 2.56 13.01
N ALA A 304 -7.14 3.57 12.28
CA ALA A 304 -7.49 3.80 10.89
C ALA A 304 -6.41 3.25 9.95
N THR A 305 -6.85 2.76 8.79
CA THR A 305 -5.97 2.32 7.72
C THR A 305 -5.31 3.53 7.06
N ASP A 306 -3.98 3.62 7.15
CA ASP A 306 -3.24 4.68 6.49
C ASP A 306 -3.00 4.38 5.01
N ILE A 307 -3.01 5.45 4.22
CA ILE A 307 -2.57 5.42 2.82
C ILE A 307 -1.05 5.32 2.77
N ALA A 308 -0.54 4.23 2.20
CA ALA A 308 0.89 4.05 1.99
C ALA A 308 1.20 3.40 0.63
N VAL A 309 2.39 3.71 0.10
CA VAL A 309 2.89 3.13 -1.15
C VAL A 309 4.32 2.63 -1.04
N LEU A 310 4.59 1.49 -1.65
CA LEU A 310 5.93 0.96 -1.89
C LEU A 310 6.39 1.35 -3.30
N ARG A 311 7.45 2.16 -3.36
CA ARG A 311 8.14 2.51 -4.59
C ARG A 311 9.35 1.62 -4.78
N THR A 312 9.15 0.54 -5.52
CA THR A 312 10.18 -0.49 -5.77
C THR A 312 11.41 0.09 -6.48
N ALA A 313 11.23 1.05 -7.39
CA ALA A 313 12.31 1.74 -8.10
C ALA A 313 13.28 2.51 -7.18
N GLU A 314 12.83 2.90 -5.99
CA GLU A 314 13.66 3.55 -4.96
C GLU A 314 13.99 2.65 -3.77
N GLY A 315 13.32 1.49 -3.67
CA GLY A 315 13.35 0.64 -2.50
C GLY A 315 12.83 1.31 -1.24
N LYS A 316 11.76 2.11 -1.36
CA LYS A 316 11.20 2.90 -0.27
C LYS A 316 9.71 2.68 -0.07
N TRP A 317 9.31 2.70 1.19
CA TRP A 317 7.94 2.80 1.66
C TRP A 317 7.65 4.26 2.00
N TYR A 318 6.53 4.77 1.51
CA TYR A 318 6.04 6.12 1.73
C TYR A 318 4.68 6.04 2.42
N ILE A 319 4.62 6.37 3.71
CA ILE A 319 3.39 6.39 4.50
C ILE A 319 2.92 7.84 4.50
N MET A 320 1.73 8.09 3.96
CA MET A 320 1.22 9.44 3.72
C MET A 320 1.18 10.23 5.03
N ASP A 321 1.69 11.46 5.00
CA ASP A 321 1.73 12.40 6.13
C ASP A 321 2.41 11.90 7.42
N GLN A 322 3.17 10.80 7.35
CA GLN A 322 3.87 10.24 8.51
C GLN A 322 5.37 10.12 8.27
N PHE A 323 5.83 9.08 7.56
CA PHE A 323 7.25 8.79 7.40
C PHE A 323 7.59 8.08 6.09
N VAL A 324 8.89 8.08 5.78
CA VAL A 324 9.46 7.37 4.64
C VAL A 324 10.60 6.49 5.14
N VAL A 325 10.63 5.23 4.70
CA VAL A 325 11.70 4.31 5.06
C VAL A 325 12.28 3.61 3.84
N THR A 326 13.61 3.53 3.78
CA THR A 326 14.33 2.80 2.72
C THR A 326 14.58 1.37 3.17
N TRP A 327 13.62 0.49 2.86
CA TRP A 327 13.64 -0.89 3.32
C TRP A 327 12.90 -1.82 2.35
N TYR A 328 13.53 -2.10 1.21
CA TYR A 328 13.03 -3.03 0.19
C TYR A 328 14.18 -3.49 -0.69
N GLN A 329 14.13 -4.72 -1.18
CA GLN A 329 14.98 -5.24 -2.24
C GLN A 329 14.13 -5.72 -3.41
N ASP A 330 14.67 -5.61 -4.62
CA ASP A 330 13.96 -6.05 -5.82
C ASP A 330 13.54 -7.53 -5.75
N GLY A 331 12.26 -7.80 -6.01
CA GLY A 331 11.64 -9.12 -5.86
C GLY A 331 11.16 -9.47 -4.45
N ASP A 332 11.16 -8.50 -3.53
CA ASP A 332 10.45 -8.63 -2.25
C ASP A 332 8.94 -8.52 -2.45
N TYR A 333 8.19 -9.41 -1.81
CA TYR A 333 6.73 -9.39 -1.76
C TYR A 333 6.31 -8.65 -0.47
N PRO A 334 5.62 -7.49 -0.53
CA PRO A 334 5.14 -6.79 0.67
C PRO A 334 4.03 -7.57 1.35
N LEU A 335 4.12 -7.75 2.67
CA LEU A 335 3.19 -8.62 3.40
C LEU A 335 1.95 -7.90 3.91
N SER A 336 1.95 -6.57 4.02
CA SER A 336 0.77 -5.79 4.43
C SER A 336 -0.41 -5.86 3.45
N VAL A 337 -0.25 -6.56 2.32
CA VAL A 337 -1.32 -6.81 1.36
C VAL A 337 -1.41 -8.29 1.04
N ARG A 338 -2.64 -8.77 0.84
CA ARG A 338 -2.96 -10.16 0.55
C ARG A 338 -2.84 -10.48 -0.93
N ASP A 339 -2.32 -11.67 -1.24
CA ASP A 339 -2.40 -12.27 -2.58
C ASP A 339 -3.79 -12.86 -2.80
N THR A 340 -4.62 -12.15 -3.56
CA THR A 340 -6.03 -12.51 -3.78
C THR A 340 -6.23 -13.56 -4.88
N ASN A 341 -5.20 -13.89 -5.65
CA ASN A 341 -5.29 -14.84 -6.77
C ASN A 341 -4.30 -16.04 -6.63
N ALA A 342 -3.45 -16.05 -5.60
CA ALA A 342 -2.44 -17.05 -5.28
C ALA A 342 -1.32 -17.21 -6.35
N ASP A 343 -1.03 -16.17 -7.13
CA ASP A 343 0.00 -16.20 -8.17
C ASP A 343 1.37 -15.67 -7.70
N GLY A 344 1.46 -15.17 -6.47
CA GLY A 344 2.66 -14.58 -5.89
C GLY A 344 2.83 -13.08 -6.15
N ASP A 345 1.83 -12.41 -6.73
CA ASP A 345 1.73 -10.96 -6.87
C ASP A 345 0.41 -10.46 -6.24
N PRO A 346 0.43 -9.63 -5.18
CA PRO A 346 -0.81 -9.18 -4.53
C PRO A 346 -1.70 -8.30 -5.43
N TYR A 347 -1.18 -7.84 -6.57
CA TYR A 347 -1.76 -6.72 -7.31
C TYR A 347 -2.05 -7.03 -8.79
N GLN A 348 -1.94 -8.29 -9.24
CA GLN A 348 -2.20 -8.71 -10.63
C GLN A 348 -3.53 -9.45 -10.84
#